data_AF-A0A2V7IRE4-F1
#
_entry.id   AF-A0A2V7IRE4-F1
#
_cell.length_a   1.000
_cell.length_b   1.000
_cell.length_c   1.000
_cell.angle_alpha   90.00
_cell.angle_beta   90.00
_cell.angle_gamma   90.00
#
_symmetry.space_group_name_H-M   'P 1'
#
loop_
_entity.id
_entity.type
_entity.pdbx_description
1 polymer ?
#
loop_
_entity_poly.entity_id
_entity_poly.type
_entity_poly.pdbx_seq_one_letter_code
_entity_poly.pdbx_strand_id
1 'polypeptide(L)' 'GGRGAGSIAGGWFLREFVEGYPWVHLDIAGTAYTDGEGPHQAKGPTAVGVRLFTEFILKRAGA' A
#
# COMPACT_ATOMS: atom_id res chain seq x y z
N GLY A 1 -5.04 -17.63 -13.13
CA GLY A 1 -4.28 -17.71 -11.88
C GLY A 1 -4.88 -18.79 -11.00
N GLY A 2 -4.07 -19.65 -10.41
CA GLY A 2 -4.53 -20.59 -9.36
C GLY A 2 -4.86 -19.86 -8.05
N ARG A 3 -5.39 -20.58 -7.05
CA ARG A 3 -5.80 -20.00 -5.75
C ARG A 3 -4.67 -19.41 -4.91
N GLY A 4 -3.42 -19.85 -5.12
CA GLY A 4 -2.27 -19.40 -4.32
C GLY A 4 -1.67 -18.09 -4.85
N ALA A 5 -1.09 -17.30 -3.94
CA ALA A 5 -0.23 -16.15 -4.26
C ALA A 5 -0.89 -15.01 -5.07
N GLY A 6 -2.18 -14.73 -4.82
CA GLY A 6 -2.95 -13.68 -5.51
C GLY A 6 -2.26 -12.30 -5.53
N SER A 7 -1.76 -11.81 -4.39
CA SER A 7 -1.05 -10.52 -4.33
C SER A 7 0.25 -10.51 -5.15
N ILE A 8 0.98 -11.62 -5.20
CA ILE A 8 2.21 -11.74 -6.01
C ILE A 8 1.85 -11.74 -7.49
N ALA A 9 0.84 -12.52 -7.89
CA ALA A 9 0.39 -12.57 -9.28
C ALA A 9 -0.15 -11.22 -9.75
N GLY A 10 -0.89 -10.49 -8.90
CA GLY A 10 -1.36 -9.14 -9.18
C GLY A 10 -0.22 -8.15 -9.33
N GLY A 11 0.75 -8.16 -8.41
CA GLY A 11 1.96 -7.33 -8.52
C GLY A 11 2.75 -7.61 -9.80
N TRP A 12 2.90 -8.89 -10.18
CA TRP A 12 3.53 -9.28 -11.44
C TRP A 12 2.77 -8.77 -12.65
N PHE A 13 1.44 -8.90 -12.65
CA PHE A 13 0.62 -8.35 -13.73
C PHE A 13 0.82 -6.84 -13.90
N LEU A 14 0.86 -6.08 -12.81
CA LEU A 14 1.07 -4.63 -12.85
C LEU A 14 2.46 -4.25 -13.37
N ARG A 15 3.48 -5.08 -13.11
CA ARG A 15 4.86 -4.83 -13.55
C ARG A 15 4.98 -4.70 -15.07
N GLU A 16 4.15 -5.41 -15.83
CA GLU A 16 4.19 -5.38 -17.30
C GLU A 16 3.82 -4.00 -17.89
N PHE A 17 3.29 -3.08 -17.08
CA PHE A 17 2.80 -1.76 -17.52
C PHE A 17 3.64 -0.58 -17.03
N VAL A 18 4.78 -0.81 -16.39
CA VAL A 18 5.59 0.24 -15.74
C VAL A 18 7.04 0.27 -16.23
N GLU A 19 7.30 -0.27 -17.41
CA GLU A 19 8.64 -0.32 -17.99
C GLU A 19 9.28 1.08 -18.09
N GLY A 20 10.56 1.19 -17.70
CA GLY A 20 11.31 2.44 -17.74
C GLY A 20 11.12 3.37 -16.54
N TYR A 21 10.25 3.04 -15.58
CA TYR A 21 9.98 3.87 -14.41
C TYR A 21 10.46 3.22 -13.08
N PRO A 22 11.08 3.99 -12.17
CA PRO A 22 11.20 3.57 -10.78
C PRO A 22 9.80 3.39 -10.17
N TRP A 23 9.46 2.18 -9.76
CA TRP A 23 8.09 1.82 -9.36
C TRP A 23 8.04 0.92 -8.13
N VAL A 24 6.95 1.05 -7.38
CA VAL A 24 6.59 0.19 -6.26
C VAL A 24 5.07 -0.07 -6.27
N HIS A 25 4.67 -1.30 -5.94
CA HIS A 25 3.28 -1.66 -5.63
C HIS A 25 3.15 -1.98 -4.15
N LEU A 26 2.28 -1.24 -3.46
CA LEU A 26 1.90 -1.50 -2.07
C LEU A 26 0.46 -1.98 -2.02
N ASP A 27 0.28 -3.30 -1.86
CA ASP A 27 -1.03 -3.91 -1.64
C ASP A 27 -1.44 -3.73 -0.18
N ILE A 28 -2.46 -2.89 0.06
CA ILE A 28 -2.98 -2.59 1.40
C ILE A 28 -4.33 -3.25 1.67
N ALA A 29 -4.80 -4.17 0.83
CA ALA A 29 -6.13 -4.76 0.96
C ALA A 29 -6.37 -5.34 2.37
N GLY A 30 -5.37 -6.02 2.93
CA GLY A 30 -5.45 -6.61 4.28
C GLY A 30 -5.39 -5.61 5.44
N THR A 31 -5.00 -4.35 5.20
CA THR A 31 -4.86 -3.33 6.24
C THR A 31 -5.76 -2.12 6.02
N ALA A 32 -6.50 -2.05 4.90
CA ALA A 32 -7.34 -0.91 4.53
C ALA A 32 -8.52 -0.67 5.50
N TYR A 33 -8.99 -1.72 6.16
CA TYR A 33 -10.06 -1.69 7.16
C TYR A 33 -9.67 -2.47 8.40
N THR A 34 -10.17 -2.04 9.56
CA THR A 34 -10.05 -2.78 10.82
C THR A 34 -11.42 -2.90 11.48
N ASP A 35 -11.69 -4.06 12.08
CA ASP A 35 -12.85 -4.28 12.94
C ASP A 35 -12.58 -3.95 14.42
N GLY A 36 -11.31 -3.72 14.78
CA GLY A 36 -10.87 -3.37 16.12
C GLY A 36 -10.64 -1.88 16.31
N GLU A 37 -10.61 -1.44 17.56
CA GLU A 37 -10.21 -0.09 17.98
C GLU A 37 -8.83 -0.12 18.65
N GLY A 38 -8.02 0.88 18.35
CA GLY A 38 -6.67 1.06 18.91
C GLY A 38 -6.41 2.51 19.32
N PRO A 39 -5.26 2.78 19.95
CA PRO A 39 -4.98 4.08 20.59
C PRO A 39 -5.05 5.30 19.66
N HIS A 40 -4.83 5.10 18.35
CA HIS A 40 -4.81 6.14 17.33
C HIS A 40 -5.61 5.73 16.08
N GLN A 41 -6.51 4.76 16.23
CA GLN A 41 -7.22 4.13 15.12
C GLN A 41 -8.60 3.68 15.59
N ALA A 42 -9.65 4.28 15.03
CA ALA A 42 -11.02 3.81 15.24
C ALA A 42 -11.31 2.60 14.34
N LYS A 43 -12.40 1.89 14.66
CA LYS A 43 -12.98 0.87 13.79
C LYS A 43 -13.35 1.48 12.43
N GLY A 44 -13.12 0.73 11.35
CA GLY A 44 -13.45 1.14 9.98
C GLY A 44 -12.22 1.41 9.11
N PRO A 45 -12.28 2.37 8.17
CA PRO A 45 -11.17 2.69 7.27
C PRO A 45 -9.93 3.16 8.05
N THR A 46 -8.77 2.59 7.73
CA THR A 46 -7.55 2.81 8.52
C THR A 46 -6.65 3.93 8.01
N ALA A 47 -6.83 4.33 6.74
CA ALA A 47 -5.93 5.23 6.02
C ALA A 47 -4.45 4.82 6.05
N VAL A 48 -4.17 3.51 6.17
CA VAL A 48 -2.80 2.97 6.09
C VAL A 48 -2.13 3.41 4.79
N GLY A 49 -0.89 3.89 4.90
CA GLY A 49 -0.11 4.44 3.80
C GLY A 49 -0.04 5.97 3.77
N VAL A 50 -1.06 6.69 4.27
CA VAL A 50 -1.09 8.16 4.21
C VAL A 50 0.13 8.78 4.91
N ARG A 51 0.35 8.44 6.19
CA ARG A 51 1.51 8.96 6.93
C ARG A 51 2.85 8.59 6.27
N LEU A 52 2.96 7.37 5.75
CA LEU A 52 4.16 6.89 5.08
C LEU A 52 4.49 7.74 3.84
N PHE A 53 3.50 7.98 2.98
CA PHE A 53 3.71 8.76 1.76
C PHE A 53 3.92 10.24 2.05
N THR A 54 3.22 10.81 3.03
CA THR A 54 3.47 12.19 3.49
C THR A 54 4.92 12.35 3.94
N GLU A 55 5.41 11.46 4.82
CA GLU A 55 6.79 11.48 5.29
C GLU A 55 7.80 11.26 4.17
N PHE A 56 7.52 10.34 3.24
CA PHE A 56 8.39 10.10 2.08
C PHE A 56 8.55 11.35 1.22
N ILE A 57 7.45 12.06 0.95
CA ILE A 57 7.46 13.29 0.15
C ILE A 57 8.17 14.42 0.90
N LEU A 58 7.88 14.62 2.19
CA LEU A 58 8.54 15.66 3.01
C LEU A 58 10.06 15.48 3.03
N LYS A 59 10.54 14.25 3.31
CA LYS A 59 11.97 13.95 3.31
C LYS A 59 12.63 14.18 1.95
N ARG A 60 11.91 13.92 0.86
CA ARG A 60 12.41 14.13 -0.50
C ARG A 60 12.39 15.59 -0.93
N ALA A 61 11.52 16.40 -0.32
CA ALA A 61 11.46 17.84 -0.50
C ALA A 61 12.52 18.60 0.33
N GLY A 62 13.24 17.91 1.22
CA GLY A 62 14.25 18.53 2.09
C GLY A 62 13.65 19.28 3.29
N ALA A 63 12.42 18.93 3.69
CA ALA A 63 11.77 19.41 4.91
C ALA A 63 12.21 18.62 6.14
#